data_AF-A0A161ZV35-F1
#
_entry.id   AF-A0A161ZV35-F1
#
_cell.length_a   1.000
_cell.length_b   1.000
_cell.length_c   1.000
_cell.angle_alpha   90.00
_cell.angle_beta   90.00
_cell.angle_gamma   90.00
#
_symmetry.space_group_name_H-M   'P 1'
#
loop_
_entity.id
_entity.type
_entity.pdbx_description
1 polymer ?
#
loop_
_entity_poly.entity_id
_entity_poly.type
_entity_poly.pdbx_seq_one_letter_code
_entity_poly.pdbx_strand_id
1 'polypeptide(L)'
;MHSNAIFILYREHEIDLNQPYYQSPSLLSDGFIHACTASQVHAVFERFYAMEKRVCLAVIDTRLVEAQIKYETPSESITTGDSLFPHIYGQLNTNAIVDTLEYQHFSHKDLADRLLDVLAHYRFERLPVEGTLYKSTWRSNAELANEKPIGTAMIGMYCDQLKSVSCFHRLSHDEIWHFYSGDPFQLYLLYPDGKTETVVMGTDFAQGQRIQCRIPAGVWQAGEVSAGGEYAIFGCTMAPGFTGDCFEAADHHALKNRYPSVSDVIERLAVNEGDTAMPDGFAN
;
A
#
# COMPACT_ATOMS: atom_id res chain seq x y z
N MET A 1 11.17 24.00 4.92
CA MET A 1 9.82 23.57 5.35
C MET A 1 9.95 22.09 5.66
N HIS A 2 9.56 21.65 6.85
CA HIS A 2 9.59 20.22 7.17
C HIS A 2 8.45 19.53 6.40
N SER A 3 8.67 18.29 5.98
CA SER A 3 7.62 17.42 5.44
C SER A 3 6.47 17.31 6.44
N ASN A 4 5.23 17.25 5.95
CA ASN A 4 4.06 16.98 6.80
C ASN A 4 3.91 15.49 7.15
N ALA A 5 4.79 14.62 6.63
CA ALA A 5 4.88 13.23 7.02
C ALA A 5 5.98 13.03 8.07
N ILE A 6 5.61 12.43 9.21
CA ILE A 6 6.56 11.86 10.16
C ILE A 6 6.23 10.38 10.38
N PHE A 7 7.16 9.64 10.98
CA PHE A 7 7.07 8.20 11.09
C PHE A 7 7.38 7.72 12.50
N ILE A 8 6.67 6.68 12.92
CA ILE A 8 6.96 5.92 14.13
C ILE A 8 7.23 4.47 13.73
N LEU A 9 8.38 3.93 14.13
CA LEU A 9 8.65 2.50 14.06
C LEU A 9 8.07 1.83 15.31
N TYR A 10 7.47 0.67 15.14
CA TYR A 10 6.83 -0.05 16.24
C TYR A 10 6.86 -1.55 15.98
N ARG A 11 6.77 -2.35 17.05
CA ARG A 11 6.63 -3.81 16.93
C ARG A 11 5.19 -4.17 16.58
N GLU A 12 5.01 -5.34 16.00
CA GLU A 12 3.68 -5.85 15.67
C GLU A 12 2.73 -5.76 16.88
N HIS A 13 1.50 -5.30 16.63
CA HIS A 13 0.44 -5.09 17.63
C HIS A 13 0.65 -3.95 18.66
N GLU A 14 1.75 -3.17 18.61
CA GLU A 14 1.90 -2.02 19.53
C GLU A 14 0.92 -0.87 19.22
N ILE A 15 0.47 -0.73 17.98
CA ILE A 15 -0.53 0.25 17.55
C ILE A 15 -1.83 -0.48 17.16
N ASP A 16 -2.92 -0.16 17.86
CA ASP A 16 -4.28 -0.58 17.52
C ASP A 16 -5.06 0.63 16.99
N LEU A 17 -5.34 0.64 15.68
CA LEU A 17 -6.08 1.73 15.01
C LEU A 17 -7.57 1.78 15.41
N ASN A 18 -8.08 0.78 16.14
CA ASN A 18 -9.42 0.83 16.71
C ASN A 18 -9.50 1.64 18.01
N GLN A 19 -8.35 1.91 18.64
CA GLN A 19 -8.29 2.83 19.77
C GLN A 19 -8.23 4.27 19.27
N PRO A 20 -8.84 5.24 19.98
CA PRO A 20 -8.78 6.65 19.58
C PRO A 20 -7.38 7.26 19.74
N TYR A 21 -6.54 6.67 20.60
CA TYR A 21 -5.20 7.19 20.91
C TYR A 21 -4.17 6.08 21.04
N TYR A 22 -2.96 6.36 20.57
CA TYR A 22 -1.76 5.58 20.81
C TYR A 22 -0.88 6.25 21.88
N GLN A 23 -0.26 5.43 22.72
CA GLN A 23 0.75 5.83 23.69
C GLN A 23 1.98 4.94 23.56
N SER A 24 3.16 5.56 23.53
CA SER A 24 4.45 4.86 23.65
C SER A 24 4.93 4.89 25.12
N PRO A 25 5.69 3.89 25.59
CA PRO A 25 6.38 3.95 26.89
C PRO A 25 7.22 5.23 27.07
N SER A 26 7.80 5.76 25.99
CA SER A 26 8.57 7.01 25.98
C SER A 26 7.77 8.23 26.47
N LEU A 27 6.45 8.24 26.29
CA LEU A 27 5.61 9.33 26.79
C LEU A 27 5.63 9.40 28.32
N LEU A 28 5.78 8.26 29.01
CA LEU A 28 5.88 8.20 30.47
C LEU A 28 7.31 8.46 30.98
N SER A 29 8.34 7.94 30.29
CA SER A 29 9.74 8.09 30.70
C SER A 29 10.33 9.46 30.35
N ASP A 30 10.06 9.93 29.13
CA ASP A 30 10.74 11.09 28.53
C ASP A 30 9.80 12.29 28.36
N GLY A 31 8.48 12.06 28.47
CA GLY A 31 7.45 13.10 28.37
C GLY A 31 6.94 13.36 26.95
N PHE A 32 7.38 12.57 25.97
CA PHE A 32 6.96 12.66 24.57
C PHE A 32 7.13 11.32 23.83
N ILE A 33 6.43 11.16 22.70
CA ILE A 33 6.62 10.02 21.80
C ILE A 33 7.71 10.35 20.79
N HIS A 34 8.69 9.47 20.62
CA HIS A 34 9.70 9.59 19.57
C HIS A 34 9.12 9.29 18.19
N ALA A 35 9.38 10.20 17.25
CA ALA A 35 9.12 10.00 15.83
C ALA A 35 10.38 10.36 15.01
N CYS A 36 10.33 10.12 13.71
CA CYS A 36 11.43 10.40 12.80
C CYS A 36 10.94 10.93 11.45
N THR A 37 11.81 11.63 10.71
CA THR A 37 11.60 11.98 9.30
C THR A 37 11.89 10.79 8.38
N ALA A 38 11.51 10.85 7.10
CA ALA A 38 11.77 9.77 6.15
C ALA A 38 13.27 9.41 6.06
N SER A 39 14.14 10.43 6.04
CA SER A 39 15.61 10.30 6.02
C SER A 39 16.18 9.63 7.28
N GLN A 40 15.47 9.72 8.41
CA GLN A 40 15.90 9.19 9.71
C GLN A 40 15.43 7.75 9.96
N VAL A 41 14.38 7.27 9.26
CA VAL A 41 13.76 5.95 9.48
C VAL A 41 14.78 4.82 9.49
N HIS A 42 15.72 4.78 8.54
CA HIS A 42 16.73 3.71 8.47
C HIS A 42 17.66 3.71 9.68
N ALA A 43 18.15 4.88 10.10
CA ALA A 43 19.04 4.99 11.25
C ALA A 43 18.34 4.61 12.57
N VAL A 44 17.06 4.95 12.72
CA VAL A 44 16.23 4.55 13.86
C VAL A 44 16.02 3.04 13.87
N PHE A 45 15.72 2.44 12.71
CA PHE A 45 15.61 0.98 12.58
C PHE A 45 16.89 0.27 13.00
N GLU A 46 18.04 0.64 12.42
CA GLU A 46 19.33 0.00 12.71
C GLU A 46 19.69 0.09 14.20
N ARG A 47 19.35 1.21 14.84
CA ARG A 47 19.70 1.46 16.23
C ARG A 47 18.82 0.70 17.22
N PHE A 48 17.51 0.65 16.99
CA PHE A 48 16.54 0.20 18.00
C PHE A 48 15.76 -1.05 17.62
N TYR A 49 15.71 -1.41 16.34
CA TYR A 49 14.84 -2.47 15.82
C TYR A 49 15.56 -3.53 14.98
N ALA A 50 16.87 -3.43 14.73
CA ALA A 50 17.63 -4.35 13.88
C ALA A 50 17.56 -5.84 14.29
N MET A 51 17.27 -6.11 15.58
CA MET A 51 17.13 -7.46 16.12
C MET A 51 15.68 -7.98 16.09
N GLU A 52 14.72 -7.15 15.73
CA GLU A 52 13.31 -7.51 15.67
C GLU A 52 13.00 -8.24 14.37
N LYS A 53 12.17 -9.28 14.44
CA LYS A 53 11.82 -10.10 13.26
C LYS A 53 10.89 -9.37 12.30
N ARG A 54 9.95 -8.60 12.84
CA ARG A 54 8.96 -7.81 12.10
C ARG A 54 8.85 -6.45 12.74
N VAL A 55 8.98 -5.42 11.93
CA VAL A 55 8.93 -4.02 12.35
C VAL A 55 7.95 -3.31 11.44
N CYS A 56 6.99 -2.64 12.05
CA CYS A 56 6.01 -1.84 11.35
C CYS A 56 6.43 -0.37 11.38
N LEU A 57 5.94 0.38 10.40
CA LEU A 57 6.12 1.81 10.25
C LEU A 57 4.74 2.45 10.17
N ALA A 58 4.44 3.39 11.05
CA ALA A 58 3.25 4.21 10.99
C ALA A 58 3.55 5.49 10.22
N VAL A 59 2.76 5.78 9.19
CA VAL A 59 2.81 7.02 8.43
C VAL A 59 1.86 8.02 9.08
N ILE A 60 2.39 9.14 9.58
CA ILE A 60 1.63 10.13 10.35
C ILE A 60 1.59 11.45 9.59
N ASP A 61 0.38 11.96 9.37
CA ASP A 61 0.16 13.30 8.85
C ASP A 61 0.15 14.30 10.01
N THR A 62 1.19 15.12 10.11
CA THR A 62 1.37 16.09 11.20
C THR A 62 0.28 17.15 11.25
N ARG A 63 -0.44 17.38 10.14
CA ARG A 63 -1.56 18.33 10.06
C ARG A 63 -2.79 17.85 10.82
N LEU A 64 -2.87 16.54 11.07
CA LEU A 64 -3.95 15.88 11.81
C LEU A 64 -3.61 15.63 13.27
N VAL A 65 -2.34 15.79 13.68
CA VAL A 65 -1.91 15.54 15.06
C VAL A 65 -2.44 16.63 15.98
N GLU A 66 -3.16 16.23 17.03
CA GLU A 66 -3.73 17.15 18.02
C GLU A 66 -2.69 17.64 19.03
N ALA A 67 -1.74 16.77 19.38
CA ALA A 67 -0.65 17.08 20.30
C ALA A 67 0.40 18.00 19.66
N GLN A 68 1.18 18.70 20.51
CA GLN A 68 2.27 19.53 20.01
C GLN A 68 3.40 18.67 19.45
N ILE A 69 3.89 19.00 18.25
CA ILE A 69 5.11 18.43 17.67
C ILE A 69 6.25 19.43 17.82
N LYS A 70 7.41 18.99 18.31
CA LYS A 70 8.65 19.78 18.32
C LYS A 70 9.78 19.01 17.66
N TYR A 71 10.68 19.72 17.00
CA TYR A 71 11.89 19.18 16.40
C TYR A 71 13.08 19.52 17.29
N GLU A 72 13.68 18.51 17.91
CA GLU A 72 14.70 18.68 18.94
C GLU A 72 15.87 17.72 18.72
N THR A 73 17.03 18.05 19.26
CA THR A 73 18.18 17.13 19.24
C THR A 73 17.81 15.86 20.01
N PRO A 74 18.11 14.66 19.47
CA PRO A 74 17.78 13.42 20.16
C PRO A 74 18.58 13.33 21.46
N SER A 75 17.99 12.69 22.47
CA SER A 75 18.66 12.40 23.75
C SER A 75 19.87 11.48 23.58
N GLU A 76 19.86 10.64 22.55
CA GLU A 76 20.98 9.81 22.13
C GLU A 76 21.61 10.31 20.83
N SER A 77 22.94 10.22 20.72
CA SER A 77 23.66 10.58 19.50
C SER A 77 23.40 9.55 18.38
N ILE A 78 22.37 9.77 17.57
CA ILE A 78 22.14 9.05 16.32
C ILE A 78 22.82 9.84 15.18
N THR A 79 23.79 9.23 14.51
CA THR A 79 24.43 9.83 13.33
C THR A 79 23.49 9.76 12.14
N THR A 80 22.76 10.85 11.88
CA THR A 80 22.01 11.05 10.64
C THR A 80 22.40 12.39 10.00
N GLY A 81 22.02 12.61 8.74
CA GLY A 81 22.23 13.90 8.08
C GLY A 81 21.41 15.04 8.70
N ASP A 82 20.32 14.72 9.40
CA ASP A 82 19.42 15.67 10.07
C ASP A 82 19.61 15.63 11.60
N SER A 83 19.92 16.76 12.20
CA SER A 83 20.23 16.83 13.64
C SER A 83 19.01 16.92 14.57
N LEU A 84 17.81 17.12 14.02
CA LEU A 84 16.57 17.29 14.79
C LEU A 84 15.55 16.19 14.48
N PHE A 85 15.00 15.59 15.53
CA PHE A 85 13.96 14.56 15.46
C PHE A 85 12.62 15.14 15.90
N PRO A 86 11.51 14.76 15.26
CA PRO A 86 10.18 15.12 15.71
C PRO A 86 9.81 14.33 16.99
N HIS A 87 9.29 15.05 17.98
CA HIS A 87 8.75 14.51 19.22
C HIS A 87 7.29 14.96 19.38
N ILE A 88 6.41 14.03 19.74
CA ILE A 88 4.98 14.30 19.96
C ILE A 88 4.72 14.41 21.45
N TYR A 89 4.39 15.62 21.91
CA TYR A 89 4.17 15.95 23.33
C TYR A 89 2.71 15.67 23.73
N GLY A 90 2.36 14.39 23.84
CA GLY A 90 1.04 13.93 24.22
C GLY A 90 0.73 12.54 23.66
N GLN A 91 -0.50 12.06 23.89
CA GLN A 91 -1.00 10.89 23.18
C GLN A 91 -1.15 11.23 21.69
N LEU A 92 -0.89 10.25 20.82
CA LEU A 92 -1.11 10.41 19.38
C LEU A 92 -2.55 9.97 19.06
N ASN A 93 -3.38 10.87 18.55
CA ASN A 93 -4.70 10.54 18.01
C ASN A 93 -4.55 9.64 16.77
N THR A 94 -5.16 8.45 16.77
CA THR A 94 -4.90 7.41 15.75
C THR A 94 -5.40 7.78 14.36
N ASN A 95 -6.35 8.71 14.23
CA ASN A 95 -6.75 9.29 12.95
C ASN A 95 -5.66 10.16 12.29
N ALA A 96 -4.58 10.53 13.00
CA ALA A 96 -3.40 11.12 12.38
C ALA A 96 -2.49 10.08 11.70
N ILE A 97 -2.66 8.80 12.02
CA ILE A 97 -2.00 7.69 11.31
C ILE A 97 -2.80 7.42 10.04
N VAL A 98 -2.18 7.67 8.89
CA VAL A 98 -2.83 7.62 7.57
C VAL A 98 -2.51 6.36 6.77
N ASP A 99 -1.46 5.63 7.16
CA ASP A 99 -1.11 4.29 6.65
C ASP A 99 -0.19 3.57 7.66
N THR A 100 -0.14 2.24 7.57
CA THR A 100 0.78 1.39 8.31
C THR A 100 1.33 0.31 7.37
N LEU A 101 2.65 0.12 7.36
CA LEU A 101 3.31 -0.86 6.51
C LEU A 101 4.48 -1.53 7.24
N GLU A 102 4.94 -2.67 6.73
CA GLU A 102 6.20 -3.24 7.19
C GLU A 102 7.38 -2.34 6.77
N TYR A 103 8.35 -2.18 7.66
CA TYR A 103 9.51 -1.30 7.45
C TYR A 103 10.23 -1.59 6.12
N GLN A 104 10.39 -2.87 5.76
CA GLN A 104 11.06 -3.29 4.52
C GLN A 104 10.35 -2.81 3.25
N HIS A 105 9.09 -2.39 3.35
CA HIS A 105 8.28 -1.88 2.25
C HIS A 105 8.33 -0.35 2.13
N PHE A 106 9.02 0.35 3.03
CA PHE A 106 9.17 1.79 2.96
C PHE A 106 10.38 2.20 2.11
N SER A 107 10.18 3.15 1.19
CA SER A 107 11.23 3.62 0.27
C SER A 107 12.27 4.56 0.87
N HIS A 108 12.09 4.98 2.13
CA HIS A 108 12.90 6.02 2.79
C HIS A 108 12.84 7.41 2.12
N LYS A 109 11.81 7.66 1.31
CA LYS A 109 11.55 8.96 0.68
C LYS A 109 10.46 9.73 1.42
N ASP A 110 10.53 11.06 1.36
CA ASP A 110 9.45 11.91 1.84
C ASP A 110 8.16 11.69 1.04
N LEU A 111 7.03 11.91 1.72
CA LEU A 111 5.70 11.85 1.12
C LEU A 111 5.20 13.27 0.85
N ALA A 112 4.71 13.51 -0.36
CA ALA A 112 4.12 14.79 -0.73
C ALA A 112 2.76 15.00 -0.03
N ASP A 113 2.41 16.26 0.25
CA ASP A 113 1.13 16.63 0.88
C ASP A 113 -0.09 16.07 0.13
N ARG A 114 -0.05 16.10 -1.22
CA ARG A 114 -1.10 15.53 -2.07
C ARG A 114 -1.33 14.04 -1.83
N LEU A 115 -0.29 13.31 -1.46
CA LEU A 115 -0.37 11.88 -1.15
C LEU A 115 -0.99 11.68 0.24
N LEU A 116 -0.55 12.48 1.22
CA LEU A 116 -1.15 12.49 2.57
C LEU A 116 -2.65 12.84 2.52
N ASP A 117 -3.05 13.79 1.67
CA ASP A 117 -4.46 14.16 1.47
C ASP A 117 -5.30 12.96 1.01
N VAL A 118 -4.78 12.18 0.05
CA VAL A 118 -5.46 10.98 -0.46
C VAL A 118 -5.53 9.90 0.63
N LEU A 119 -4.42 9.61 1.31
CA LEU A 119 -4.40 8.62 2.40
C LEU A 119 -5.38 9.00 3.52
N ALA A 120 -5.37 10.27 3.94
CA ALA A 120 -6.25 10.80 4.98
C ALA A 120 -7.73 10.82 4.55
N HIS A 121 -8.01 11.04 3.27
CA HIS A 121 -9.36 11.05 2.74
C HIS A 121 -9.95 9.63 2.63
N TYR A 122 -9.24 8.74 1.94
CA TYR A 122 -9.77 7.40 1.66
C TYR A 122 -9.62 6.47 2.85
N ARG A 123 -8.59 6.61 3.69
CA ARG A 123 -8.28 5.66 4.77
C ARG A 123 -8.25 4.25 4.21
N PHE A 124 -7.31 4.04 3.31
CA PHE A 124 -7.13 2.75 2.65
C PHE A 124 -6.78 1.67 3.67
N GLU A 125 -7.25 0.48 3.37
CA GLU A 125 -6.74 -0.76 3.95
C GLU A 125 -5.68 -1.32 2.99
N ARG A 126 -4.88 -2.29 3.44
CA ARG A 126 -3.95 -3.02 2.57
C ARG A 126 -4.57 -4.36 2.21
N LEU A 127 -4.66 -4.66 0.91
CA LEU A 127 -5.13 -5.96 0.44
C LEU A 127 -4.23 -7.05 1.00
N PRO A 128 -4.79 -8.14 1.56
CA PRO A 128 -4.01 -9.33 1.89
C PRO A 128 -3.25 -9.84 0.67
N VAL A 129 -2.18 -10.60 0.89
CA VAL A 129 -1.33 -11.24 -0.14
C VAL A 129 -0.46 -10.26 -0.96
N GLU A 130 -0.99 -9.12 -1.40
CA GLU A 130 -0.26 -8.17 -2.27
C GLU A 130 0.11 -6.85 -1.58
N GLY A 131 -0.62 -6.41 -0.56
CA GLY A 131 -0.31 -5.18 0.17
C GLY A 131 -0.75 -3.88 -0.52
N THR A 132 -1.50 -3.96 -1.63
CA THR A 132 -2.10 -2.82 -2.33
C THR A 132 -3.01 -2.01 -1.41
N LEU A 133 -2.85 -0.70 -1.40
CA LEU A 133 -3.79 0.24 -0.76
C LEU A 133 -5.11 0.21 -1.52
N TYR A 134 -6.19 -0.18 -0.84
CA TYR A 134 -7.53 -0.29 -1.41
C TYR A 134 -8.62 0.10 -0.43
N LYS A 135 -9.81 0.36 -0.98
CA LYS A 135 -11.04 0.51 -0.21
C LYS A 135 -12.21 0.02 -1.03
N SER A 136 -12.99 -0.89 -0.44
CA SER A 136 -14.29 -1.27 -1.02
C SER A 136 -15.23 -0.07 -0.99
N THR A 137 -15.81 0.27 -2.14
CA THR A 137 -16.71 1.43 -2.30
C THR A 137 -18.14 1.00 -2.55
N TRP A 138 -18.34 -0.20 -3.09
CA TRP A 138 -19.64 -0.75 -3.36
C TRP A 138 -19.58 -2.27 -3.36
N ARG A 139 -20.58 -2.88 -2.72
CA ARG A 139 -20.96 -4.28 -2.88
C ARG A 139 -22.46 -4.30 -3.13
N SER A 140 -22.89 -5.02 -4.16
CA SER A 140 -24.31 -5.13 -4.46
C SER A 140 -25.08 -5.81 -3.33
N ASN A 141 -26.25 -5.26 -2.98
CA ASN A 141 -27.23 -5.93 -2.12
C ASN A 141 -27.99 -7.06 -2.84
N ALA A 142 -27.99 -7.05 -4.17
CA ALA A 142 -28.51 -8.15 -4.96
C ALA A 142 -27.42 -9.21 -5.16
N GLU A 143 -27.84 -10.47 -5.05
CA GLU A 143 -26.98 -11.64 -5.13
C GLU A 143 -27.40 -12.54 -6.30
N LEU A 144 -26.44 -13.34 -6.75
CA LEU A 144 -26.64 -14.47 -7.66
C LEU A 144 -27.25 -15.65 -6.88
N ALA A 145 -27.64 -16.71 -7.60
CA ALA A 145 -28.20 -17.92 -6.99
C ALA A 145 -27.24 -18.66 -6.03
N ASN A 146 -25.94 -18.36 -6.10
CA ASN A 146 -24.89 -18.89 -5.22
C ASN A 146 -24.49 -17.91 -4.12
N GLU A 147 -25.37 -16.94 -3.79
CA GLU A 147 -25.19 -15.95 -2.70
C GLU A 147 -24.02 -14.98 -2.92
N LYS A 148 -23.37 -15.00 -4.09
CA LYS A 148 -22.33 -14.03 -4.46
C LYS A 148 -22.94 -12.72 -4.93
N PRO A 149 -22.31 -11.56 -4.68
CA PRO A 149 -22.85 -10.28 -5.10
C PRO A 149 -22.86 -10.21 -6.64
N ILE A 150 -23.91 -9.63 -7.23
CA ILE A 150 -23.93 -9.43 -8.70
C ILE A 150 -22.86 -8.45 -9.18
N GLY A 151 -22.30 -7.64 -8.29
CA GLY A 151 -21.18 -6.75 -8.60
C GLY A 151 -20.55 -6.09 -7.37
N THR A 152 -19.31 -5.65 -7.54
CA THR A 152 -18.51 -4.90 -6.56
C THR A 152 -17.72 -3.80 -7.24
N ALA A 153 -17.37 -2.74 -6.50
CA ALA A 153 -16.40 -1.75 -6.92
C ALA A 153 -15.49 -1.34 -5.77
N MET A 154 -14.24 -1.07 -6.10
CA MET A 154 -13.25 -0.57 -5.17
C MET A 154 -12.48 0.61 -5.77
N ILE A 155 -11.87 1.40 -4.89
CA ILE A 155 -10.85 2.38 -5.23
C ILE A 155 -9.52 1.93 -4.64
N GLY A 156 -8.44 2.14 -5.37
CA GLY A 156 -7.09 1.77 -4.93
C GLY A 156 -6.08 2.84 -5.30
N MET A 157 -4.91 2.74 -4.69
CA MET A 157 -3.79 3.63 -4.97
C MET A 157 -2.51 2.83 -5.13
N TYR A 158 -1.83 2.97 -6.27
CA TYR A 158 -0.43 2.59 -6.37
C TYR A 158 0.45 3.72 -5.87
N CYS A 159 1.55 3.34 -5.20
CA CYS A 159 2.47 4.29 -4.60
C CYS A 159 3.84 3.63 -4.47
N ASP A 160 4.86 4.17 -5.15
CA ASP A 160 6.25 3.68 -5.07
C ASP A 160 6.77 3.78 -3.63
N GLN A 161 6.51 4.93 -2.98
CA GLN A 161 7.10 5.24 -1.68
C GLN A 161 6.64 4.32 -0.54
N LEU A 162 5.45 3.75 -0.68
CA LEU A 162 4.75 2.91 0.31
C LEU A 162 4.59 1.46 -0.18
N LYS A 163 5.28 1.09 -1.26
CA LYS A 163 5.22 -0.20 -1.95
C LYS A 163 3.78 -0.71 -2.11
N SER A 164 2.90 0.18 -2.56
CA SER A 164 1.54 -0.20 -2.95
C SER A 164 1.56 -0.56 -4.43
N VAL A 165 1.53 -1.86 -4.71
CA VAL A 165 1.53 -2.47 -6.06
C VAL A 165 0.59 -3.67 -6.04
N SER A 166 0.02 -4.03 -7.18
CA SER A 166 -0.70 -5.29 -7.32
C SER A 166 0.27 -6.37 -7.78
N CYS A 167 0.38 -7.42 -6.99
CA CYS A 167 1.22 -8.56 -7.30
C CYS A 167 0.52 -9.50 -8.29
N PHE A 168 1.28 -10.38 -8.94
CA PHE A 168 0.70 -11.29 -9.93
C PHE A 168 -0.38 -12.18 -9.32
N HIS A 169 -1.59 -12.01 -9.82
CA HIS A 169 -2.75 -12.80 -9.47
C HIS A 169 -3.66 -12.98 -10.68
N ARG A 170 -4.66 -13.85 -10.59
CA ARG A 170 -5.72 -13.96 -11.60
C ARG A 170 -7.07 -14.14 -10.91
N LEU A 171 -8.12 -13.80 -11.65
CA LEU A 171 -9.48 -13.89 -11.17
C LEU A 171 -10.29 -14.87 -12.03
N SER A 172 -11.28 -15.54 -11.42
CA SER A 172 -12.21 -16.42 -12.15
C SER A 172 -13.29 -15.67 -12.94
N HIS A 173 -13.38 -14.35 -12.78
CA HIS A 173 -14.29 -13.45 -13.50
C HIS A 173 -13.51 -12.28 -14.09
N ASP A 174 -14.12 -11.61 -15.07
CA ASP A 174 -13.54 -10.40 -15.66
C ASP A 174 -13.48 -9.26 -14.63
N GLU A 175 -12.44 -8.45 -14.73
CA GLU A 175 -12.26 -7.23 -13.95
C GLU A 175 -12.09 -6.02 -14.87
N ILE A 176 -12.76 -4.92 -14.53
CA ILE A 176 -12.64 -3.65 -15.25
C ILE A 176 -11.82 -2.69 -14.41
N TRP A 177 -10.65 -2.32 -14.93
CA TRP A 177 -9.75 -1.32 -14.36
C TRP A 177 -10.08 0.07 -14.89
N HIS A 178 -10.01 1.06 -14.03
CA HIS A 178 -10.28 2.46 -14.32
C HIS A 178 -9.12 3.33 -13.81
N PHE A 179 -8.59 4.21 -14.64
CA PHE A 179 -7.70 5.29 -14.19
C PHE A 179 -8.54 6.47 -13.71
N TYR A 180 -8.26 7.01 -12.52
CA TYR A 180 -8.95 8.18 -11.99
C TYR A 180 -8.07 9.42 -11.92
N SER A 181 -6.86 9.32 -11.36
CA SER A 181 -5.96 10.48 -11.23
C SER A 181 -4.53 10.07 -10.87
N GLY A 182 -3.61 11.02 -10.89
CA GLY A 182 -2.20 10.81 -10.54
C GLY A 182 -1.33 10.53 -11.77
N ASP A 183 -0.24 9.81 -11.55
CA ASP A 183 0.71 9.44 -12.59
C ASP A 183 0.25 8.17 -13.34
N PRO A 184 0.67 7.96 -14.59
CA PRO A 184 0.28 6.76 -15.33
C PRO A 184 0.80 5.49 -14.63
N PHE A 185 0.05 4.40 -14.71
CA PHE A 185 0.45 3.11 -14.17
C PHE A 185 0.42 2.02 -15.23
N GLN A 186 1.17 0.94 -15.01
CA GLN A 186 1.22 -0.19 -15.92
C GLN A 186 0.38 -1.34 -15.39
N LEU A 187 -0.33 -2.02 -16.28
CA LEU A 187 -0.92 -3.33 -16.05
C LEU A 187 -0.18 -4.35 -16.92
N TYR A 188 0.32 -5.41 -16.30
CA TYR A 188 1.03 -6.50 -16.96
C TYR A 188 0.10 -7.71 -17.05
N LEU A 189 -0.18 -8.15 -18.28
CA LEU A 189 -1.15 -9.20 -18.57
C LEU A 189 -0.42 -10.40 -19.19
N LEU A 190 -0.55 -11.58 -18.56
CA LEU A 190 0.01 -12.83 -19.08
C LEU A 190 -1.13 -13.80 -19.41
N TYR A 191 -1.33 -14.03 -20.70
CA TYR A 191 -2.42 -14.83 -21.24
C TYR A 191 -2.07 -16.32 -21.25
N PRO A 192 -3.06 -17.23 -21.05
CA PRO A 192 -2.82 -18.68 -21.00
C PRO A 192 -2.13 -19.28 -22.24
N ASP A 193 -2.31 -18.66 -23.41
CA ASP A 193 -1.68 -19.03 -24.69
C ASP A 193 -0.19 -18.65 -24.78
N GLY A 194 0.36 -17.98 -23.76
CA GLY A 194 1.74 -17.53 -23.71
C GLY A 194 1.94 -16.08 -24.15
N LYS A 195 0.89 -15.41 -24.66
CA LYS A 195 0.98 -13.99 -25.03
C LYS A 195 1.17 -13.15 -23.76
N THR A 196 1.97 -12.10 -23.88
CA THR A 196 2.10 -11.05 -22.86
C THR A 196 1.65 -9.70 -23.43
N GLU A 197 1.11 -8.84 -22.58
CA GLU A 197 0.72 -7.47 -22.91
C GLU A 197 1.03 -6.54 -21.74
N THR A 198 1.41 -5.31 -22.04
CA THR A 198 1.49 -4.23 -21.05
C THR A 198 0.57 -3.11 -21.48
N VAL A 199 -0.39 -2.76 -20.62
CA VAL A 199 -1.32 -1.66 -20.84
C VAL A 199 -0.90 -0.51 -19.94
N VAL A 200 -0.70 0.68 -20.52
CA VAL A 200 -0.44 1.89 -19.74
C VAL A 200 -1.76 2.60 -19.49
N MET A 201 -2.11 2.73 -18.21
CA MET A 201 -3.32 3.39 -17.74
C MET A 201 -3.02 4.86 -17.43
N GLY A 202 -3.80 5.78 -17.98
CA GLY A 202 -3.57 7.21 -17.86
C GLY A 202 -4.32 8.02 -18.93
N THR A 203 -3.99 9.30 -19.06
CA THR A 203 -4.74 10.26 -19.90
C THR A 203 -3.99 10.74 -21.15
N ASP A 204 -2.76 10.28 -21.37
CA ASP A 204 -2.04 10.59 -22.61
C ASP A 204 -2.49 9.67 -23.77
N PHE A 205 -3.64 10.02 -24.34
CA PHE A 205 -4.25 9.27 -25.44
C PHE A 205 -3.41 9.28 -26.72
N ALA A 206 -2.60 10.32 -26.93
CA ALA A 206 -1.70 10.39 -28.09
C ALA A 206 -0.63 9.29 -28.02
N GLN A 207 -0.22 8.92 -26.80
CA GLN A 207 0.69 7.82 -26.52
C GLN A 207 -0.01 6.47 -26.32
N GLY A 208 -1.32 6.39 -26.57
CA GLY A 208 -2.11 5.15 -26.47
C GLY A 208 -2.46 4.73 -25.04
N GLN A 209 -2.32 5.63 -24.05
CA GLN A 209 -2.77 5.34 -22.69
C GLN A 209 -4.29 5.16 -22.64
N ARG A 210 -4.76 4.33 -21.72
CA ARG A 210 -6.18 3.99 -21.55
C ARG A 210 -6.68 4.45 -20.19
N ILE A 211 -7.89 5.01 -20.15
CA ILE A 211 -8.55 5.29 -18.87
C ILE A 211 -9.41 4.13 -18.36
N GLN A 212 -9.66 3.14 -19.21
CA GLN A 212 -10.39 1.92 -18.84
C GLN A 212 -9.79 0.71 -19.57
N CYS A 213 -9.67 -0.42 -18.87
CA CYS A 213 -9.18 -1.68 -19.43
C CYS A 213 -9.94 -2.85 -18.80
N ARG A 214 -10.37 -3.80 -19.65
CA ARG A 214 -10.90 -5.09 -19.19
C ARG A 214 -9.76 -6.09 -19.12
N ILE A 215 -9.66 -6.78 -18.00
CA ILE A 215 -8.82 -7.96 -17.82
C ILE A 215 -9.71 -9.20 -17.88
N PRO A 216 -9.55 -10.07 -18.89
CA PRO A 216 -10.34 -11.29 -18.99
C PRO A 216 -10.07 -12.27 -17.84
N ALA A 217 -11.10 -13.01 -17.42
CA ALA A 217 -10.97 -14.10 -16.47
C ALA A 217 -9.84 -15.08 -16.85
N GLY A 218 -9.07 -15.52 -15.85
CA GLY A 218 -7.96 -16.47 -16.01
C GLY A 218 -6.66 -15.88 -16.56
N VAL A 219 -6.61 -14.59 -16.91
CA VAL A 219 -5.38 -13.87 -17.26
C VAL A 219 -4.65 -13.48 -15.99
N TRP A 220 -3.33 -13.75 -15.93
CA TRP A 220 -2.50 -13.24 -14.85
C TRP A 220 -2.33 -11.73 -15.03
N GLN A 221 -2.56 -10.99 -13.97
CA GLN A 221 -2.46 -9.53 -13.93
C GLN A 221 -1.59 -9.08 -12.74
N ALA A 222 -0.85 -8.02 -12.95
CA ALA A 222 -0.12 -7.28 -11.92
C ALA A 222 -0.05 -5.80 -12.33
N GLY A 223 0.22 -4.91 -11.39
CA GLY A 223 0.27 -3.48 -11.69
C GLY A 223 1.08 -2.65 -10.71
N GLU A 224 1.67 -1.58 -11.22
CA GLU A 224 2.45 -0.63 -10.45
C GLU A 224 2.46 0.74 -11.14
N VAL A 225 2.71 1.80 -10.38
CA VAL A 225 2.92 3.13 -10.95
C VAL A 225 4.10 3.10 -11.92
N SER A 226 3.99 3.83 -13.03
CA SER A 226 5.06 3.87 -14.03
C SER A 226 6.33 4.46 -13.43
N ALA A 227 7.49 4.05 -13.94
CA ALA A 227 8.78 4.56 -13.49
C ALA A 227 8.82 6.09 -13.42
N GLY A 228 9.21 6.62 -12.26
CA GLY A 228 9.26 8.06 -12.00
C GLY A 228 7.94 8.69 -11.55
N GLY A 229 6.82 7.95 -11.58
CA GLY A 229 5.57 8.37 -10.98
C GLY A 229 5.58 8.19 -9.46
N GLU A 230 4.83 9.03 -8.75
CA GLU A 230 4.72 8.98 -7.29
C GLU A 230 3.54 8.10 -6.87
N TYR A 231 2.35 8.40 -7.38
CA TYR A 231 1.15 7.64 -7.07
C TYR A 231 0.13 7.68 -8.20
N ALA A 232 -0.74 6.68 -8.23
CA ALA A 232 -1.86 6.61 -9.16
C ALA A 232 -3.12 6.13 -8.45
N ILE A 233 -4.24 6.82 -8.65
CA ILE A 233 -5.55 6.42 -8.15
C ILE A 233 -6.29 5.70 -9.26
N PHE A 234 -6.78 4.51 -8.93
CA PHE A 234 -7.51 3.66 -9.84
C PHE A 234 -8.76 3.09 -9.18
N GLY A 235 -9.66 2.53 -9.98
CA GLY A 235 -10.78 1.74 -9.49
C GLY A 235 -10.89 0.43 -10.22
N CYS A 236 -11.46 -0.56 -9.55
CA CYS A 236 -11.81 -1.84 -10.16
C CYS A 236 -13.30 -2.11 -9.98
N THR A 237 -13.96 -2.58 -11.02
CA THR A 237 -15.35 -3.03 -10.99
C THR A 237 -15.43 -4.47 -11.50
N MET A 238 -16.21 -5.30 -10.81
CA MET A 238 -16.43 -6.69 -11.21
C MET A 238 -17.93 -7.02 -11.23
N ALA A 239 -18.32 -7.86 -12.18
CA ALA A 239 -19.66 -8.47 -12.28
C ALA A 239 -19.53 -9.87 -12.92
N PRO A 240 -19.76 -10.98 -12.19
CA PRO A 240 -20.06 -11.09 -10.76
C PRO A 240 -19.07 -10.36 -9.86
N GLY A 241 -19.53 -9.91 -8.69
CA GLY A 241 -18.69 -9.16 -7.76
C GLY A 241 -17.59 -10.02 -7.14
N PHE A 242 -16.53 -9.35 -6.68
CA PHE A 242 -15.39 -9.98 -6.03
C PHE A 242 -15.80 -10.69 -4.75
N THR A 243 -15.32 -11.92 -4.60
CA THR A 243 -15.29 -12.71 -3.37
C THR A 243 -13.91 -13.34 -3.26
N GLY A 244 -13.41 -13.61 -2.04
CA GLY A 244 -12.05 -14.12 -1.85
C GLY A 244 -11.74 -15.40 -2.65
N ASP A 245 -12.75 -16.25 -2.87
CA ASP A 245 -12.62 -17.50 -3.63
C ASP A 245 -12.50 -17.33 -5.15
N CYS A 246 -12.62 -16.12 -5.68
CA CYS A 246 -12.37 -15.82 -7.08
C CYS A 246 -10.90 -15.47 -7.36
N PHE A 247 -10.11 -15.24 -6.32
CA PHE A 247 -8.71 -14.82 -6.40
C PHE A 247 -7.75 -16.00 -6.33
N GLU A 248 -6.73 -15.97 -7.18
CA GLU A 248 -5.57 -16.87 -7.11
C GLU A 248 -4.29 -16.07 -7.29
N ALA A 249 -3.40 -16.13 -6.31
CA ALA A 249 -2.07 -15.53 -6.39
C ALA A 249 -1.09 -16.46 -7.12
N ALA A 250 -0.14 -15.88 -7.84
CA ALA A 250 0.80 -16.64 -8.64
C ALA A 250 1.94 -17.27 -7.82
N ASP A 251 2.28 -18.52 -8.13
CA ASP A 251 3.59 -19.07 -7.79
C ASP A 251 4.64 -18.47 -8.73
N HIS A 252 5.60 -17.71 -8.20
CA HIS A 252 6.55 -16.95 -9.03
C HIS A 252 7.48 -17.85 -9.84
N HIS A 253 7.88 -18.99 -9.28
CA HIS A 253 8.80 -19.88 -9.98
C HIS A 253 8.09 -20.55 -11.17
N ALA A 254 6.87 -21.03 -10.95
CA ALA A 254 6.01 -21.56 -12.01
C ALA A 254 5.69 -20.50 -13.07
N LEU A 255 5.36 -19.27 -12.64
CA LEU A 255 5.03 -18.18 -13.54
C LEU A 255 6.22 -17.78 -14.41
N LYS A 256 7.43 -17.66 -13.83
CA LYS A 256 8.67 -17.38 -14.57
C LYS A 256 9.00 -18.47 -15.58
N ASN A 257 8.83 -19.74 -15.22
CA ASN A 257 9.06 -20.85 -16.14
C ASN A 257 8.09 -20.80 -17.33
N ARG A 258 6.87 -20.32 -17.13
CA ARG A 258 5.88 -20.18 -18.19
C ARG A 258 6.07 -18.93 -19.05
N TYR A 259 6.50 -17.81 -18.46
CA TYR A 259 6.65 -16.51 -19.11
C TYR A 259 8.08 -15.94 -18.92
N PRO A 260 9.12 -16.61 -19.45
CA PRO A 260 10.50 -16.24 -19.17
C PRO A 260 10.88 -14.85 -19.69
N SER A 261 10.20 -14.35 -20.72
CA SER A 261 10.45 -13.03 -21.34
C SER A 261 10.12 -11.84 -20.44
N VAL A 262 9.38 -12.04 -19.34
CA VAL A 262 8.98 -10.99 -18.40
C VAL A 262 9.41 -11.31 -16.96
N SER A 263 10.45 -12.13 -16.80
CA SER A 263 10.95 -12.59 -15.49
C SER A 263 11.24 -11.45 -14.51
N ASP A 264 11.81 -10.34 -14.99
CA ASP A 264 12.14 -9.18 -14.14
C ASP A 264 10.88 -8.53 -13.54
N VAL A 265 9.77 -8.52 -14.29
CA VAL A 265 8.48 -8.00 -13.80
C VAL A 265 7.89 -8.97 -12.78
N ILE A 266 7.99 -10.27 -13.03
CA ILE A 266 7.48 -11.31 -12.11
C ILE A 266 8.24 -11.27 -10.77
N GLU A 267 9.56 -11.04 -10.79
CA GLU A 267 10.35 -10.89 -9.57
C GLU A 267 9.96 -9.63 -8.78
N ARG A 268 9.69 -8.52 -9.47
CA ARG A 268 9.34 -7.25 -8.82
C ARG A 268 7.94 -7.24 -8.22
N LEU A 269 7.00 -7.93 -8.87
CA LEU A 269 5.56 -8.00 -8.52
C LEU A 269 5.17 -9.36 -7.95
N ALA A 270 6.09 -9.86 -7.14
CA ALA A 270 5.97 -11.07 -6.36
C ALA A 270 4.99 -10.88 -5.18
N VAL A 271 4.06 -11.82 -4.97
CA VAL A 271 3.20 -11.90 -3.77
C VAL A 271 4.02 -12.05 -2.50
N ASN A 272 3.48 -11.54 -1.40
CA ASN A 272 4.14 -11.57 -0.10
C ASN A 272 4.13 -13.00 0.46
N GLU A 273 5.23 -13.39 1.11
CA GLU A 273 5.37 -14.64 1.88
C GLU A 273 4.99 -15.96 1.15
N GLY A 274 4.74 -15.91 -0.16
CA GLY A 274 4.33 -17.06 -0.97
C GLY A 274 2.85 -17.43 -0.86
N ASP A 275 2.00 -16.56 -0.32
CA ASP A 275 0.56 -16.82 -0.20
C ASP A 275 -0.10 -16.95 -1.58
N THR A 276 -0.99 -17.94 -1.73
CA THR A 276 -1.64 -18.25 -3.02
C THR A 276 -3.14 -17.97 -3.05
N ALA A 277 -3.74 -17.64 -1.91
CA ALA A 277 -5.17 -17.38 -1.75
C ALA A 277 -5.43 -16.26 -0.75
N MET A 278 -6.59 -15.61 -0.87
CA MET A 278 -7.06 -14.66 0.14
C MET A 278 -7.34 -15.36 1.47
N PRO A 279 -7.23 -14.66 2.63
CA PRO A 279 -7.57 -15.22 3.92
C PRO A 279 -9.02 -15.74 3.98
N ASP A 280 -9.24 -16.79 4.76
CA ASP A 280 -10.58 -17.34 4.99
C ASP A 280 -11.53 -16.24 5.50
N GLY A 281 -12.69 -16.12 4.86
CA GLY A 281 -13.69 -15.11 5.23
C GLY A 281 -13.51 -13.75 4.56
N PHE A 282 -12.40 -13.52 3.84
CA PHE A 282 -12.17 -12.24 3.19
C PHE A 282 -13.16 -11.98 2.04
N ALA A 283 -13.87 -10.85 2.14
CA ALA A 283 -14.85 -10.40 1.16
C ALA A 283 -15.96 -11.42 0.82
N ASN A 284 -16.29 -12.32 1.77
CA ASN A 284 -17.42 -13.24 1.64
C ASN A 284 -18.74 -12.49 1.47
#